data_AF-A0A091Q969-F1
#
_entry.id   AF-A0A091Q969-F1
#
_cell.length_a   1.000
_cell.length_b   1.000
_cell.length_c   1.000
_cell.angle_alpha   90.00
_cell.angle_beta   90.00
_cell.angle_gamma   90.00
#
_symmetry.space_group_name_H-M   'P 1'
#
loop_
_entity.id
_entity.type
_entity.pdbx_description
1 polymer ?
#
loop_
_entity_poly.entity_id
_entity_poly.type
_entity_poly.pdbx_seq_one_letter_code
_entity_poly.pdbx_strand_id
1 'polypeptide(L)' 'AVALLVTMVLCSSLGGGSAHEIVPGFLQTLLEGSAEQLYAGPISQYEVDGLTRAALAALKECIDGLSPEHVKALVNLLVI' A
#
# COMPACT_ATOMS: atom_id res chain seq x y z
N ALA A 1 14.37 -6.82 1.50
CA ALA A 1 14.97 -5.78 0.63
C ALA A 1 13.93 -5.06 -0.22
N VAL A 2 13.07 -5.76 -0.97
CA VAL A 2 12.07 -5.14 -1.87
C VAL A 2 10.99 -4.35 -1.12
N ALA A 3 10.44 -4.85 -0.02
CA ALA A 3 9.44 -4.13 0.78
C ALA A 3 9.96 -2.78 1.31
N LEU A 4 11.19 -2.76 1.84
CA LEU A 4 11.87 -1.56 2.30
C LEU A 4 12.06 -0.54 1.17
N LEU A 5 12.40 -0.98 -0.04
CA LEU A 5 12.54 -0.11 -1.21
C LEU A 5 11.20 0.47 -1.65
N VAL A 6 10.13 -0.31 -1.64
CA VAL A 6 8.78 0.16 -1.98
C VAL A 6 8.31 1.19 -0.95
N THR A 7 8.50 0.93 0.36
CA THR A 7 8.16 1.89 1.42
C THR A 7 9.01 3.16 1.32
N MET A 8 10.34 3.05 1.08
CA MET A 8 11.19 4.23 0.92
C MET A 8 10.81 5.06 -0.30
N VAL A 9 10.51 4.42 -1.43
CA VAL A 9 10.08 5.11 -2.66
C VAL A 9 8.75 5.82 -2.42
N LEU A 10 7.74 5.14 -1.87
CA LEU A 10 6.43 5.73 -1.56
C LEU A 10 6.53 6.90 -0.58
N CYS A 11 7.34 6.77 0.48
CA CYS A 11 7.55 7.84 1.46
C CYS A 11 8.40 9.01 0.94
N SER A 12 9.21 8.83 -0.11
CA SER A 12 10.08 9.87 -0.67
C SER A 12 9.48 10.60 -1.87
N SER A 13 8.54 9.99 -2.60
CA SER A 13 7.95 10.56 -3.83
C SER A 13 6.69 11.40 -3.61
N LEU A 14 6.06 11.31 -2.44
CA LEU A 14 4.84 12.06 -2.14
C LEU A 14 5.23 13.30 -1.31
N GLY A 15 5.37 14.44 -1.99
CA GLY A 15 5.82 15.71 -1.43
C GLY A 15 5.03 16.17 -0.20
N GLY A 16 5.71 16.88 0.70
CA GLY A 16 5.21 17.33 1.99
C GLY A 16 3.88 18.08 1.89
N GLY A 17 2.85 17.55 2.56
CA GLY A 17 1.52 18.16 2.65
C GLY A 17 0.43 17.12 2.84
N SER A 18 0.09 16.37 1.78
CA SER A 18 -1.03 15.40 1.77
C SER A 18 -0.60 13.93 1.80
N ALA A 19 0.65 13.66 1.41
CA ALA A 19 1.28 12.34 1.39
C ALA A 19 1.19 11.60 2.73
N HIS A 20 1.49 12.32 3.80
CA HIS A 20 1.62 11.78 5.15
C HIS A 20 0.28 11.28 5.71
N GLU A 21 -0.84 11.81 5.22
CA GLU A 21 -2.18 11.41 5.68
C GLU A 21 -2.70 10.20 4.91
N ILE A 22 -2.29 10.02 3.66
CA ILE A 22 -2.83 9.00 2.75
C ILE A 22 -2.03 7.70 2.83
N VAL A 23 -0.70 7.80 2.93
CA VAL A 23 0.21 6.63 2.87
C VAL A 23 -0.08 5.62 3.97
N PRO A 24 -0.26 5.99 5.26
CA PRO A 24 -0.53 5.01 6.31
C PRO A 24 -1.81 4.21 6.05
N GLY A 25 -2.90 4.89 5.70
CA GLY A 25 -4.17 4.24 5.38
C GLY A 25 -4.07 3.36 4.12
N PHE A 26 -3.33 3.82 3.11
CA PHE A 26 -3.11 3.05 1.87
C PHE A 26 -2.34 1.77 2.17
N LEU A 27 -1.24 1.86 2.92
CA LEU A 27 -0.44 0.70 3.31
C LEU A 27 -1.25 -0.27 4.17
N GLN A 28 -2.09 0.23 5.08
CA GLN A 28 -2.99 -0.62 5.87
C GLN A 28 -4.00 -1.37 4.98
N THR A 29 -4.61 -0.67 4.02
CA THR A 29 -5.53 -1.30 3.06
C THR A 29 -4.82 -2.32 2.17
N LEU A 30 -3.55 -2.05 1.82
CA LEU A 30 -2.72 -2.96 1.04
C LEU A 30 -2.37 -4.25 1.80
N LEU A 31 -2.13 -4.15 3.10
CA LEU A 31 -1.76 -5.30 3.94
C LEU A 31 -2.98 -6.13 4.40
N GLU A 32 -4.10 -5.48 4.71
CA GLU A 32 -5.24 -6.12 5.38
C GLU A 32 -6.54 -6.09 4.58
N GLY A 33 -6.63 -5.28 3.53
CA GLY A 33 -7.83 -5.13 2.70
C GLY A 33 -7.85 -6.03 1.46
N SER A 34 -8.82 -5.81 0.58
CA SER A 34 -8.91 -6.43 -0.75
C SER A 34 -8.36 -5.53 -1.86
N ALA A 35 -8.17 -6.08 -3.06
CA ALA A 35 -7.75 -5.30 -4.22
C ALA A 35 -8.79 -4.22 -4.59
N GLU A 36 -10.08 -4.47 -4.38
CA GLU A 36 -11.16 -3.50 -4.62
C GLU A 36 -11.12 -2.36 -3.60
N GLN A 37 -10.82 -2.70 -2.33
CA GLN A 37 -10.73 -1.72 -1.25
C GLN A 37 -9.55 -0.76 -1.45
N LEU A 38 -8.47 -1.19 -2.12
CA LEU A 38 -7.39 -0.28 -2.51
C LEU A 38 -7.91 0.90 -3.33
N TYR A 39 -8.86 0.68 -4.24
CA TYR A 39 -9.39 1.73 -5.12
C TYR A 39 -10.53 2.53 -4.52
N ALA A 40 -11.33 1.91 -3.64
CA ALA A 40 -12.40 2.59 -2.92
C ALA A 40 -11.88 3.36 -1.69
N GLY A 41 -10.63 3.12 -1.29
CA GLY A 41 -10.03 3.60 -0.07
C GLY A 41 -9.24 4.91 -0.22
N PRO A 42 -8.07 5.03 0.44
CA PRO A 42 -7.32 6.29 0.57
C PRO A 42 -6.87 6.95 -0.74
N ILE A 43 -6.77 6.16 -1.82
CA ILE A 43 -6.40 6.66 -3.15
C ILE A 43 -7.59 6.93 -4.07
N SER A 44 -8.83 6.80 -3.59
CA SER A 44 -10.05 7.00 -4.40
C SER A 44 -10.18 8.39 -5.02
N GLN A 45 -9.52 9.39 -4.43
CA GLN A 45 -9.45 10.77 -4.94
C GLN A 45 -8.50 10.94 -6.14
N TYR A 46 -7.69 9.93 -6.46
CA TYR A 46 -6.74 9.99 -7.57
C TYR A 46 -7.29 9.29 -8.82
N GLU A 47 -6.99 9.87 -9.98
CA GLU A 47 -7.16 9.18 -11.25
C GLU A 47 -6.06 8.11 -11.39
N VAL A 48 -6.45 6.86 -11.22
CA VAL A 48 -5.55 5.70 -11.35
C VAL A 48 -5.82 5.00 -12.67
N ASP A 49 -4.86 5.05 -13.58
CA ASP A 49 -4.95 4.43 -14.90
C ASP A 49 -4.93 2.89 -14.84
N GLY A 50 -5.25 2.25 -15.96
CA GLY A 50 -5.37 0.79 -16.04
C GLY A 50 -4.06 0.04 -15.75
N LEU A 51 -2.92 0.59 -16.14
CA LEU A 51 -1.61 -0.03 -15.89
C LEU A 51 -1.26 0.03 -14.40
N THR A 52 -1.53 1.15 -13.76
CA THR A 52 -1.30 1.35 -12.33
C THR A 52 -2.22 0.43 -11.52
N ARG A 53 -3.48 0.25 -11.93
CA ARG A 53 -4.38 -0.74 -11.32
C ARG A 53 -3.86 -2.17 -11.47
N ALA A 54 -3.39 -2.55 -12.65
CA ALA A 54 -2.81 -3.88 -12.86
C ALA A 54 -1.58 -4.11 -11.96
N ALA A 55 -0.71 -3.11 -11.83
CA ALA A 55 0.45 -3.18 -10.95
C ALA A 55 0.07 -3.30 -9.46
N LEU A 56 -0.93 -2.54 -9.00
CA LEU A 56 -1.43 -2.62 -7.62
C LEU A 56 -2.08 -3.98 -7.32
N ALA A 57 -2.83 -4.55 -8.26
CA ALA A 57 -3.41 -5.88 -8.11
C ALA A 57 -2.32 -6.97 -7.99
N ALA A 58 -1.30 -6.93 -8.84
CA ALA A 58 -0.17 -7.87 -8.77
C ALA A 58 0.64 -7.74 -7.46
N LEU A 59 0.82 -6.50 -6.99
CA LEU A 59 1.44 -6.25 -5.68
C LEU A 59 0.59 -6.84 -4.54
N LYS A 60 -0.72 -6.66 -4.59
CA LYS A 60 -1.64 -7.22 -3.60
C LYS A 60 -1.62 -8.74 -3.58
N GLU A 61 -1.62 -9.38 -4.75
CA GLU A 61 -1.49 -10.84 -4.88
C GLU A 61 -0.20 -11.36 -4.24
N CYS A 62 0.91 -10.64 -4.42
CA CYS A 62 2.18 -10.99 -3.78
C CYS A 62 2.12 -10.90 -2.24
N ILE A 63 1.38 -9.93 -1.71
CA ILE A 63 1.16 -9.76 -0.26
C ILE A 63 0.22 -10.85 0.27
N ASP A 64 -0.82 -11.21 -0.48
CA ASP A 64 -1.75 -12.29 -0.13
C ASP A 64 -1.09 -13.66 -0.10
N GLY A 65 0.03 -13.83 -0.81
CA GLY A 65 0.88 -15.02 -0.74
C GLY A 65 1.76 -15.09 0.51
N LEU A 66 1.84 -14.05 1.34
CA LEU A 66 2.62 -14.07 2.57
C LEU A 66 1.93 -14.90 3.67
N SER A 67 2.72 -15.51 4.56
CA SER A 67 2.16 -16.12 5.75
C SER A 67 1.51 -15.05 6.65
N PRO A 68 0.45 -15.39 7.40
CA PRO A 68 -0.25 -14.44 8.27
C PRO A 68 0.66 -13.76 9.30
N GLU A 69 1.70 -14.47 9.79
CA GLU A 69 2.70 -13.93 10.71
C GLU A 69 3.57 -12.83 10.08
N HIS A 70 3.92 -12.95 8.79
CA HIS A 70 4.65 -11.90 8.08
C HIS A 70 3.79 -10.67 7.84
N VAL A 71 2.52 -10.85 7.45
CA VAL A 71 1.56 -9.74 7.30
C VAL A 71 1.42 -9.00 8.62
N LYS A 72 1.22 -9.73 9.73
CA LYS A 72 1.14 -9.13 11.08
C LYS A 72 2.39 -8.34 11.45
N ALA A 73 3.58 -8.85 11.13
CA ALA A 73 4.83 -8.12 11.37
C ALA A 73 4.91 -6.81 10.57
N LEU A 74 4.43 -6.80 9.32
CA LEU A 74 4.37 -5.60 8.49
C LEU A 74 3.34 -4.59 9.02
N VAL A 75 2.17 -5.04 9.47
CA VAL A 75 1.14 -4.17 10.07
C VAL A 75 1.68 -3.49 11.33
N ASN A 76 2.42 -4.23 12.16
CA ASN A 76 3.05 -3.65 13.36
C ASN A 76 4.05 -2.52 13.06
N LEU A 77 4.66 -2.51 11.86
CA LEU A 77 5.55 -1.41 11.44
C LEU A 77 4.79 -0.12 11.12
N LEU A 78 3.49 -0.20 10.80
CA LEU A 78 2.68 0.99 10.47
C LEU A 78 2.23 1.78 11.70
N VAL A 79 2.33 1.20 12.90
CA VAL A 79 1.83 1.78 14.17
C VAL A 79 2.97 2.45 14.98
N ILE A 80 4.16 2.60 14.38
CA ILE A 80 5.34 3.22 15.01
C ILE A 80 5.32 4.74 14.85
#